data_AF-A0A4R4MFD8-F1
#
_entry.id   AF-A0A4R4MFD8-F1
#
_cell.length_a   1.000
_cell.length_b   1.000
_cell.length_c   1.000
_cell.angle_alpha   90.00
_cell.angle_beta   90.00
_cell.angle_gamma   90.00
#
_symmetry.space_group_name_H-M   'P 1'
#
loop_
_entity.id
_entity.type
_entity.pdbx_description
1 polymer ?
#
loop_
_entity_poly.entity_id
_entity_poly.type
_entity_poly.pdbx_seq_one_letter_code
_entity_poly.pdbx_strand_id
1 'polypeptide(L)'
;MAGSCGRGMDALERGARCPGIADARERHMQVKLESELGRIPILDVAPVVGCGRWPAKAVVGETVEVSATVFREGHEMLGAAVVLRTPEGEELPGRRMAEVGEGLDRWSAEVTPTRVGSWSFRVEAWGDPIAHWWHDAQIKVPRGQDAELMLTEGIALFRRAARGASPEDRRTLARLMRVMSDEDADILERLAAAGEPDVADVLERHPLRDLLTLGEWYPLTVHRRRALFGAWYEFFPRSQGAAFDPMGRRGPTSGTFRTAAERLPAIADMGFDVVYLPPIHPIGTTHRKGPNNTLDAGPYDPGSPWAIGSPDGGHDAVHPDLGTLADFDAFVDHAHTLGLEIALDLRRQCPPHPPWAAL
;
A
#
# COMPACT_ATOMS: atom_id res chain seq x y z
N MET A 1 -4.28 -31.37 -78.92
CA MET A 1 -3.06 -31.61 -79.73
C MET A 1 -2.09 -30.47 -79.44
N ALA A 2 -0.84 -30.64 -79.08
CA ALA A 2 0.06 -31.77 -78.79
C ALA A 2 1.21 -31.12 -77.98
N GLY A 3 1.83 -31.66 -76.95
CA GLY A 3 2.47 -32.96 -76.76
C GLY A 3 3.89 -32.68 -76.23
N SER A 4 4.34 -33.36 -75.16
CA SER A 4 5.74 -33.46 -74.69
C SER A 4 5.76 -34.31 -73.39
N CYS A 5 6.21 -35.57 -73.44
CA CYS A 5 7.52 -36.07 -72.95
C CYS A 5 7.72 -35.93 -71.42
N GLY A 6 8.06 -36.93 -70.61
CA GLY A 6 8.40 -38.34 -70.80
C GLY A 6 9.12 -38.89 -69.55
N ARG A 7 8.86 -40.17 -69.21
CA ARG A 7 9.70 -41.20 -68.53
C ARG A 7 10.40 -40.90 -67.17
N GLY A 8 9.88 -41.51 -66.10
CA GLY A 8 10.33 -42.81 -65.54
C GLY A 8 11.76 -43.02 -64.98
N MET A 9 11.79 -43.54 -63.73
CA MET A 9 12.88 -44.23 -62.99
C MET A 9 13.97 -43.30 -62.38
N ASP A 10 14.38 -43.37 -61.11
CA ASP A 10 14.55 -44.54 -60.22
C ASP A 10 14.52 -44.17 -58.71
N ALA A 11 14.42 -45.22 -57.91
CA ALA A 11 14.29 -45.29 -56.46
C ALA A 11 15.34 -44.55 -55.60
N LEU A 12 14.96 -44.16 -54.38
CA LEU A 12 15.59 -44.69 -53.16
C LEU A 12 14.81 -44.32 -51.89
N GLU A 13 14.45 -45.35 -51.13
CA GLU A 13 14.16 -45.27 -49.69
C GLU A 13 15.38 -44.72 -48.93
N ARG A 14 15.14 -43.81 -47.97
CA ARG A 14 15.47 -44.00 -46.53
C ARG A 14 15.18 -42.73 -45.74
N GLY A 15 14.45 -42.93 -44.65
CA GLY A 15 13.92 -41.85 -43.82
C GLY A 15 14.95 -41.17 -42.92
N ALA A 16 14.61 -39.95 -42.56
CA ALA A 16 14.97 -39.33 -41.30
C ALA A 16 13.76 -38.51 -40.84
N ARG A 17 13.06 -38.98 -39.80
CA ARG A 17 11.99 -38.20 -39.15
C ARG A 17 12.63 -37.19 -38.23
N CYS A 18 12.43 -35.90 -38.49
CA CYS A 18 12.57 -34.87 -37.46
C CYS A 18 11.29 -34.88 -36.61
N PRO A 19 11.36 -35.09 -35.28
CA PRO A 19 10.19 -35.03 -34.44
C PRO A 19 9.93 -33.57 -34.01
N GLY A 20 8.67 -33.15 -34.03
CA GLY A 20 8.23 -32.04 -33.19
C GLY A 20 7.54 -30.88 -33.88
N ILE A 21 6.43 -31.14 -34.59
CA ILE A 21 5.31 -30.19 -34.65
C ILE A 21 4.04 -31.03 -34.59
N ALA A 22 3.68 -31.45 -33.36
CA ALA A 22 2.39 -32.06 -33.10
C ALA A 22 1.54 -31.10 -32.27
N ASP A 23 0.38 -30.79 -32.83
CA ASP A 23 -0.85 -30.47 -32.11
C ASP A 23 -0.85 -29.18 -31.26
N ALA A 24 -0.91 -28.05 -31.96
CA ALA A 24 -1.54 -26.84 -31.42
C ALA A 24 -3.07 -27.05 -31.37
N ARG A 25 -3.52 -27.99 -30.53
CA ARG A 25 -4.93 -28.08 -30.15
C ARG A 25 -5.24 -26.95 -29.20
N GLU A 26 -6.15 -26.11 -29.66
CA GLU A 26 -6.96 -25.15 -28.92
C GLU A 26 -6.97 -25.41 -27.41
N ARG A 27 -6.05 -24.77 -26.69
CA ARG A 27 -6.24 -24.51 -25.27
C ARG A 27 -7.33 -23.46 -25.20
N HIS A 28 -8.58 -23.90 -25.11
CA HIS A 28 -9.67 -23.08 -24.62
C HIS A 28 -9.21 -22.47 -23.31
N MET A 29 -8.87 -21.18 -23.35
CA MET A 29 -8.63 -20.38 -22.16
C MET A 29 -9.98 -20.27 -21.47
N GLN A 30 -10.27 -21.24 -20.62
CA GLN A 30 -11.46 -21.25 -19.80
C GLN A 30 -11.27 -20.14 -18.77
N VAL A 31 -11.65 -18.92 -19.17
CA VAL A 31 -11.80 -17.80 -18.25
C VAL A 31 -12.79 -18.28 -17.20
N LYS A 32 -12.35 -18.45 -15.95
CA LYS A 32 -13.26 -18.63 -14.80
C LYS A 32 -14.10 -17.36 -14.73
N LEU A 33 -15.26 -17.40 -15.38
CA LEU A 33 -16.23 -16.31 -15.48
C LEU A 33 -17.17 -16.26 -14.27
N GLU A 34 -17.02 -17.16 -13.32
CA GLU A 34 -17.83 -17.22 -12.11
C GLU A 34 -16.95 -16.82 -10.91
N SER A 35 -17.06 -15.56 -10.50
CA SER A 35 -16.80 -15.21 -9.10
C SER A 35 -17.93 -15.84 -8.29
N GLU A 36 -17.73 -17.07 -7.82
CA GLU A 36 -18.70 -17.72 -6.94
C GLU A 36 -18.77 -16.91 -5.64
N LEU A 37 -19.98 -16.46 -5.28
CA LEU A 37 -20.22 -15.90 -3.96
C LEU A 37 -19.91 -16.99 -2.92
N GLY A 38 -19.06 -16.64 -1.95
CA GLY A 38 -18.79 -17.53 -0.83
C GLY A 38 -20.04 -17.78 0.03
N ARG A 39 -19.92 -18.71 0.99
CA ARG A 39 -21.05 -19.10 1.85
C ARG A 39 -21.62 -17.92 2.64
N ILE A 40 -20.76 -16.97 2.98
CA ILE A 40 -21.12 -15.66 3.52
C ILE A 40 -20.60 -14.62 2.52
N PRO A 41 -21.50 -13.95 1.78
CA PRO A 41 -21.13 -12.90 0.84
C PRO A 41 -20.20 -11.83 1.42
N ILE A 42 -19.08 -11.58 0.75
CA ILE A 42 -18.16 -10.48 1.01
C ILE A 42 -18.02 -9.71 -0.30
N LEU A 43 -18.55 -8.49 -0.33
CA LEU A 43 -18.65 -7.65 -1.53
C LEU A 43 -18.03 -6.28 -1.30
N ASP A 44 -17.74 -5.59 -2.40
CA ASP A 44 -17.36 -4.16 -2.41
C ASP A 44 -16.28 -3.79 -1.38
N VAL A 45 -15.23 -4.62 -1.34
CA VAL A 45 -14.09 -4.40 -0.44
C VAL A 45 -13.38 -3.09 -0.83
N ALA A 46 -13.04 -2.28 0.16
CA ALA A 46 -12.30 -1.04 0.01
C ALA A 46 -11.18 -0.95 1.07
N PRO A 47 -10.04 -0.30 0.77
CA PRO A 47 -9.73 0.46 -0.45
C PRO A 47 -9.18 -0.42 -1.58
N VAL A 48 -9.76 -0.32 -2.78
CA VAL A 48 -9.30 -1.07 -3.97
C VAL A 48 -9.07 -0.13 -5.14
N VAL A 49 -7.87 -0.15 -5.72
CA VAL A 49 -7.48 0.76 -6.82
C VAL A 49 -7.45 0.01 -8.14
N GLY A 50 -8.23 0.48 -9.12
CA GLY A 50 -8.29 -0.10 -10.46
C GLY A 50 -8.70 -1.58 -10.44
N CYS A 51 -9.73 -1.92 -9.65
CA CYS A 51 -10.21 -3.29 -9.48
C CYS A 51 -9.12 -4.26 -8.97
N GLY A 52 -8.25 -3.80 -8.09
CA GLY A 52 -7.16 -4.59 -7.50
C GLY A 52 -5.90 -4.66 -8.37
N ARG A 53 -5.92 -4.05 -9.56
CA ARG A 53 -4.76 -3.99 -10.46
C ARG A 53 -3.58 -3.22 -9.84
N TRP A 54 -3.88 -2.20 -9.05
CA TRP A 54 -2.88 -1.35 -8.42
C TRP A 54 -3.01 -1.41 -6.91
N PRO A 55 -1.89 -1.32 -6.17
CA PRO A 55 -1.92 -1.29 -4.73
C PRO A 55 -2.63 -0.03 -4.22
N ALA A 56 -3.46 -0.21 -3.19
CA ALA A 56 -3.77 0.88 -2.27
C ALA A 56 -2.46 1.39 -1.64
N LYS A 57 -2.46 2.62 -1.11
CA LYS A 57 -1.24 3.25 -0.58
C LYS A 57 -1.45 3.67 0.86
N ALA A 58 -0.39 3.52 1.64
CA ALA A 58 -0.29 4.05 3.00
C ALA A 58 1.17 4.39 3.31
N VAL A 59 1.42 4.98 4.48
CA VAL A 59 2.75 5.07 5.08
C VAL A 59 2.83 4.25 6.37
N VAL A 60 4.05 3.93 6.79
CA VAL A 60 4.29 3.25 8.06
C VAL A 60 3.67 4.03 9.22
N GLY A 61 2.84 3.34 10.03
CA GLY A 61 2.15 3.93 11.18
C GLY A 61 0.87 4.71 10.84
N GLU A 62 0.48 4.82 9.57
CA GLU A 62 -0.82 5.35 9.16
C GLU A 62 -1.92 4.32 9.38
N THR A 63 -3.05 4.78 9.93
CA THR A 63 -4.24 3.96 10.10
C THR A 63 -5.09 4.03 8.83
N VAL A 64 -5.40 2.86 8.27
CA VAL A 64 -6.21 2.69 7.07
C VAL A 64 -7.50 2.00 7.47
N GLU A 65 -8.64 2.59 7.11
CA GLU A 65 -9.92 1.90 7.20
C GLU A 65 -10.04 0.91 6.03
N VAL A 66 -10.31 -0.35 6.37
CA VAL A 66 -10.73 -1.36 5.41
C VAL A 66 -12.21 -1.66 5.64
N SER A 67 -12.99 -1.66 4.58
CA SER A 67 -14.43 -1.90 4.66
C SER A 67 -14.91 -2.87 3.59
N ALA A 68 -16.06 -3.49 3.83
CA ALA A 68 -16.72 -4.41 2.91
C ALA A 68 -18.21 -4.48 3.21
N THR A 69 -18.99 -4.90 2.21
CA THR A 69 -20.38 -5.30 2.41
C THR A 69 -20.44 -6.78 2.74
N VAL A 70 -20.96 -7.12 3.93
CA VAL A 70 -21.00 -8.48 4.47
C VAL A 70 -22.40 -8.77 5.00
N PHE A 71 -23.03 -9.79 4.45
CA PHE A 71 -24.36 -10.25 4.85
C PHE A 71 -24.48 -11.76 4.66
N ARG A 72 -25.59 -12.34 5.13
CA ARG A 72 -25.93 -13.77 4.93
C ARG A 72 -27.43 -13.94 4.79
N GLU A 73 -27.85 -15.14 4.37
CA GLU A 73 -29.25 -15.54 4.47
C GLU A 73 -29.67 -15.80 5.92
N GLY A 74 -30.98 -15.67 6.18
CA GLY A 74 -31.56 -15.88 7.51
C GLY A 74 -31.42 -14.66 8.42
N HIS A 75 -31.52 -14.89 9.72
CA HIS A 75 -31.50 -13.85 10.77
C HIS A 75 -30.38 -14.08 11.79
N GLU A 76 -29.41 -14.93 11.46
CA GLU A 76 -28.28 -15.21 12.33
C GLU A 76 -27.28 -14.05 12.34
N MET A 77 -26.64 -13.83 13.49
CA MET A 77 -25.60 -12.81 13.63
C MET A 77 -24.34 -13.17 12.84
N LEU A 78 -23.59 -12.15 12.46
CA LEU A 78 -22.36 -12.24 11.67
C LEU A 78 -21.16 -11.68 12.44
N GLY A 79 -19.99 -12.18 12.08
CA GLY A 79 -18.72 -11.54 12.39
C GLY A 79 -17.91 -11.34 11.11
N ALA A 80 -17.12 -10.27 11.09
CA ALA A 80 -16.15 -10.01 10.03
C ALA A 80 -14.83 -9.52 10.62
N ALA A 81 -13.72 -9.75 9.92
CA ALA A 81 -12.41 -9.24 10.29
C ALA A 81 -11.58 -8.90 9.06
N VAL A 82 -10.65 -7.96 9.25
CA VAL A 82 -9.61 -7.63 8.28
C VAL A 82 -8.33 -8.33 8.69
N VAL A 83 -7.76 -9.11 7.77
CA VAL A 83 -6.46 -9.77 7.97
C VAL A 83 -5.44 -9.04 7.12
N LEU A 84 -4.37 -8.57 7.76
CA LEU A 84 -3.19 -8.07 7.07
C LEU A 84 -2.21 -9.21 6.82
N ARG A 85 -1.56 -9.18 5.66
CA ARG A 85 -0.39 -9.99 5.37
C ARG A 85 0.81 -9.12 5.11
N THR A 86 1.88 -9.45 5.82
CA THR A 86 3.11 -8.69 5.82
C THR A 86 3.93 -8.88 4.54
N PRO A 87 4.93 -8.03 4.27
CA PRO A 87 5.89 -8.19 3.18
C PRO A 87 6.61 -9.54 3.08
N GLU A 88 6.84 -10.24 4.20
CA GLU A 88 7.45 -11.59 4.22
C GLU A 88 6.40 -12.69 4.10
N GLY A 89 5.12 -12.35 3.99
CA GLY A 89 4.02 -13.28 3.78
C GLY A 89 3.34 -13.78 5.06
N GLU A 90 3.67 -13.26 6.23
CA GLU A 90 3.01 -13.60 7.49
C GLU A 90 1.59 -13.02 7.55
N GLU A 91 0.59 -13.83 7.83
CA GLU A 91 -0.79 -13.38 8.11
C GLU A 91 -0.90 -12.99 9.58
N LEU A 92 -1.22 -11.73 9.84
CA LEU A 92 -1.43 -11.21 11.19
C LEU A 92 -2.81 -11.65 11.72
N PRO A 93 -3.02 -11.66 13.04
CA PRO A 93 -4.35 -11.88 13.61
C PRO A 93 -5.38 -10.90 13.01
N GLY A 94 -6.57 -11.43 12.70
CA GLY A 94 -7.65 -10.63 12.15
C GLY A 94 -8.10 -9.54 13.12
N ARG A 95 -8.31 -8.33 12.60
CA ARG A 95 -8.92 -7.22 13.34
C ARG A 95 -10.41 -7.21 13.08
N ARG A 96 -11.20 -7.40 14.14
CA ARG A 96 -12.65 -7.47 14.05
C ARG A 96 -13.22 -6.18 13.45
N MET A 97 -14.16 -6.34 12.54
CA MET A 97 -14.92 -5.27 11.92
C MET A 97 -16.20 -5.02 12.71
N ALA A 98 -16.68 -3.78 12.66
CA ALA A 98 -17.98 -3.38 13.16
C ALA A 98 -18.85 -2.93 11.99
N GLU A 99 -20.17 -3.07 12.13
CA GLU A 99 -21.10 -2.46 11.17
C GLU A 99 -21.00 -0.93 11.28
N VAL A 100 -20.83 -0.26 10.13
CA VAL A 100 -20.68 1.19 10.02
C VAL A 100 -21.98 1.91 10.37
N GLY A 101 -23.12 1.27 10.12
CA GLY A 101 -24.43 1.77 10.49
C GLY A 101 -25.48 0.68 10.33
N GLU A 102 -26.48 0.70 11.20
CA GLU A 102 -27.51 -0.34 11.29
C GLU A 102 -28.25 -0.54 9.96
N GLY A 103 -28.28 -1.79 9.49
CA GLY A 103 -29.03 -2.20 8.31
C GLY A 103 -28.37 -1.84 6.97
N LEU A 104 -27.11 -1.40 6.99
CA LEU A 104 -26.34 -1.11 5.79
C LEU A 104 -25.59 -2.33 5.27
N ASP A 105 -25.43 -3.36 6.10
CA ASP A 105 -24.56 -4.51 5.86
C ASP A 105 -23.11 -4.08 5.54
N ARG A 106 -22.75 -2.84 5.88
CA ARG A 106 -21.42 -2.27 5.63
C ARG A 106 -20.59 -2.40 6.88
N TRP A 107 -19.47 -3.08 6.78
CA TRP A 107 -18.56 -3.33 7.89
C TRP A 107 -17.24 -2.60 7.66
N SER A 108 -16.60 -2.12 8.72
CA SER A 108 -15.24 -1.59 8.66
C SER A 108 -14.38 -1.94 9.87
N ALA A 109 -13.07 -1.96 9.66
CA ALA A 109 -12.07 -1.99 10.72
C ALA A 109 -10.88 -1.13 10.33
N GLU A 110 -10.24 -0.57 11.35
CA GLU A 110 -9.00 0.17 11.20
C GLU A 110 -7.79 -0.75 11.38
N VAL A 111 -6.87 -0.70 10.42
CA VAL A 111 -5.61 -1.46 10.42
C VAL A 111 -4.42 -0.52 10.25
N THR A 112 -3.28 -0.84 10.86
CA THR A 112 -2.10 0.03 10.86
C THR A 112 -0.86 -0.77 10.49
N PRO A 113 -0.38 -0.68 9.24
CA PRO A 113 0.87 -1.32 8.83
C PRO A 113 2.08 -0.74 9.57
N THR A 114 2.94 -1.62 10.09
CA THR A 114 4.01 -1.24 11.03
C THR A 114 5.38 -1.07 10.38
N ARG A 115 5.51 -1.33 9.07
CA ARG A 115 6.77 -1.18 8.33
C ARG A 115 6.54 -1.00 6.83
N VAL A 116 7.55 -0.43 6.18
CA VAL A 116 7.59 -0.20 4.73
C VAL A 116 7.61 -1.53 3.97
N GLY A 117 6.93 -1.59 2.83
CA GLY A 117 6.98 -2.74 1.92
C GLY A 117 5.66 -3.02 1.22
N SER A 118 5.60 -4.17 0.56
CA SER A 118 4.41 -4.68 -0.13
C SER A 118 3.58 -5.53 0.83
N TRP A 119 2.50 -4.95 1.33
CA TRP A 119 1.51 -5.63 2.14
C TRP A 119 0.35 -6.13 1.26
N SER A 120 -0.50 -6.96 1.85
CA SER A 120 -1.84 -7.21 1.32
C SER A 120 -2.84 -7.31 2.46
N PHE A 121 -4.12 -7.13 2.16
CA PHE A 121 -5.18 -7.34 3.13
C PHE A 121 -6.33 -8.14 2.50
N ARG A 122 -7.09 -8.85 3.33
CA ARG A 122 -8.36 -9.47 2.94
C ARG A 122 -9.40 -9.25 4.02
N VAL A 123 -10.66 -9.42 3.64
CA VAL A 123 -11.78 -9.51 4.59
C VAL A 123 -12.15 -10.98 4.77
N GLU A 124 -12.41 -11.37 6.00
CA GLU A 124 -12.96 -12.66 6.38
C GLU A 124 -14.33 -12.44 7.01
N ALA A 125 -15.28 -13.33 6.73
CA ALA A 125 -16.63 -13.27 7.31
C ALA A 125 -17.10 -14.65 7.75
N TRP A 126 -17.86 -14.70 8.85
CA TRP A 126 -18.36 -15.93 9.46
C TRP A 126 -19.71 -15.69 10.13
N GLY A 127 -20.49 -16.76 10.29
CA GLY A 127 -21.65 -16.75 11.18
C GLY A 127 -21.15 -16.74 12.62
N ASP A 128 -21.70 -15.86 13.45
CA ASP A 128 -21.35 -15.73 14.87
C ASP A 128 -22.43 -16.39 15.74
N PRO A 129 -22.37 -17.73 15.94
CA PRO A 129 -23.41 -18.45 16.64
C PRO A 129 -23.47 -18.09 18.13
N ILE A 130 -22.36 -17.65 18.73
CA ILE A 130 -22.34 -17.25 20.14
C ILE A 130 -23.02 -15.89 20.30
N ALA A 131 -22.73 -14.91 19.44
CA ALA A 131 -23.44 -13.63 19.47
C ALA A 131 -24.95 -13.81 19.22
N HIS A 132 -25.32 -14.69 18.28
CA HIS A 132 -26.71 -15.00 18.02
C HIS A 132 -27.41 -15.66 19.22
N TRP A 133 -26.80 -16.71 19.78
CA TRP A 133 -27.30 -17.36 20.99
C TRP A 133 -27.44 -16.38 22.16
N TRP A 134 -26.45 -15.52 22.36
CA TRP A 134 -26.43 -14.56 23.46
C TRP A 134 -27.61 -13.58 23.37
N HIS A 135 -27.88 -13.05 22.18
CA HIS A 135 -29.06 -12.21 21.92
C HIS A 135 -30.37 -12.92 22.30
N ASP A 136 -30.56 -14.14 21.79
CA ASP A 136 -31.76 -14.94 22.05
C ASP A 136 -31.91 -15.31 23.52
N ALA A 137 -30.81 -15.72 24.17
CA ALA A 137 -30.80 -16.16 25.56
C ALA A 137 -31.18 -15.03 26.52
N GLN A 138 -30.69 -13.81 26.28
CA GLN A 138 -31.06 -12.62 27.06
C GLN A 138 -32.55 -12.28 26.99
N ILE A 139 -33.24 -12.70 25.92
CA ILE A 139 -34.68 -12.48 25.74
C ILE A 139 -35.47 -13.63 26.37
N LYS A 140 -35.10 -14.88 26.08
CA LYS A 140 -35.88 -16.07 26.42
C LYS A 140 -35.74 -16.49 27.88
N VAL A 141 -34.52 -16.51 28.42
CA VAL A 141 -34.22 -17.01 29.76
C VAL A 141 -34.93 -16.20 30.86
N PRO A 142 -34.93 -14.85 30.86
CA PRO A 142 -35.65 -14.08 31.89
C PRO A 142 -37.17 -14.25 31.85
N ARG A 143 -37.72 -14.77 30.74
CA ARG A 143 -39.14 -15.08 30.59
C ARG A 143 -39.46 -16.54 30.92
N GLY A 144 -38.46 -17.32 31.34
CA GLY A 144 -38.60 -18.76 31.60
C GLY A 144 -38.91 -19.58 30.34
N GLN A 145 -38.64 -19.04 29.14
CA GLN A 145 -38.90 -19.73 27.89
C GLN A 145 -37.70 -20.62 27.53
N ASP A 146 -37.89 -21.94 27.58
CA ASP A 146 -36.88 -22.95 27.23
C ASP A 146 -35.51 -22.70 27.89
N ALA A 147 -35.52 -22.17 29.12
CA ALA A 147 -34.33 -21.54 29.68
C ALA A 147 -33.16 -22.52 29.91
N GLU A 148 -33.44 -23.75 30.36
CA GLU A 148 -32.41 -24.81 30.49
C GLU A 148 -31.89 -25.29 29.12
N LEU A 149 -32.76 -25.34 28.10
CA LEU A 149 -32.35 -25.66 26.75
C LEU A 149 -31.41 -24.58 26.20
N MET A 150 -31.74 -23.30 26.40
CA MET A 150 -30.87 -22.18 26.02
C MET A 150 -29.49 -22.28 26.68
N LEU A 151 -29.40 -22.59 27.98
CA LEU A 151 -28.11 -22.78 28.63
C LEU A 151 -27.35 -24.00 28.09
N THR A 152 -28.05 -25.10 27.82
CA THR A 152 -27.46 -26.31 27.22
C THR A 152 -26.87 -26.04 25.83
N GLU A 153 -27.57 -25.28 25.00
CA GLU A 153 -27.09 -24.82 23.69
C GLU A 153 -25.85 -23.94 23.83
N GLY A 154 -25.88 -22.97 24.74
CA GLY A 154 -24.74 -22.10 25.05
C GLY A 154 -23.51 -22.88 25.47
N ILE A 155 -23.66 -23.84 26.39
CA ILE A 155 -22.58 -24.74 26.81
C ILE A 155 -21.99 -25.49 25.61
N ALA A 156 -22.82 -25.97 24.69
CA ALA A 156 -22.34 -26.66 23.49
C ALA A 156 -21.52 -25.72 22.58
N LEU A 157 -21.92 -24.45 22.45
CA LEU A 157 -21.18 -23.44 21.70
C LEU A 157 -19.84 -23.09 22.36
N PHE A 158 -19.82 -22.82 23.66
CA PHE A 158 -18.58 -22.54 24.39
C PHE A 158 -17.61 -23.73 24.38
N ARG A 159 -18.14 -24.96 24.40
CA ARG A 159 -17.32 -26.17 24.23
C ARG A 159 -16.67 -26.24 22.86
N ARG A 160 -17.34 -25.77 21.80
CA ARG A 160 -16.76 -25.67 20.45
C ARG A 160 -15.68 -24.57 20.41
N ALA A 161 -15.97 -23.39 20.94
CA ALA A 161 -15.00 -22.28 21.03
C ALA A 161 -13.71 -22.69 21.77
N ALA A 162 -13.85 -23.43 22.88
CA ALA A 162 -12.74 -23.92 23.69
C ALA A 162 -11.74 -24.83 22.94
N ARG A 163 -12.12 -25.43 21.80
CA ARG A 163 -11.24 -26.24 20.96
C ARG A 163 -10.18 -25.39 20.24
N GLY A 164 -10.54 -24.18 19.84
CA GLY A 164 -9.64 -23.23 19.14
C GLY A 164 -8.89 -22.28 20.07
N ALA A 165 -9.25 -22.24 21.36
CA ALA A 165 -8.68 -21.33 22.33
C ALA A 165 -7.34 -21.82 22.90
N SER A 166 -6.53 -20.87 23.41
CA SER A 166 -5.29 -21.15 24.13
C SER A 166 -5.53 -21.98 25.41
N PRO A 167 -4.49 -22.61 26.01
CA PRO A 167 -4.66 -23.36 27.25
C PRO A 167 -5.23 -22.54 28.42
N GLU A 168 -4.91 -21.25 28.49
CA GLU A 168 -5.42 -20.35 29.51
C GLU A 168 -6.89 -20.03 29.29
N ASP A 169 -7.25 -19.64 28.08
CA ASP A 169 -8.62 -19.30 27.70
C ASP A 169 -9.55 -20.50 27.78
N ARG A 170 -9.04 -21.70 27.48
CA ARG A 170 -9.78 -22.94 27.65
C ARG A 170 -10.18 -23.16 29.12
N ARG A 171 -9.34 -22.75 30.08
CA ARG A 171 -9.70 -22.81 31.51
C ARG A 171 -10.79 -21.82 31.87
N THR A 172 -10.75 -20.60 31.31
CA THR A 172 -11.82 -19.60 31.47
C THR A 172 -13.15 -20.14 30.94
N LEU A 173 -13.18 -20.65 29.70
CA LEU A 173 -14.40 -21.25 29.12
C LEU A 173 -14.85 -22.52 29.87
N ALA A 174 -13.93 -23.32 30.40
CA ALA A 174 -14.28 -24.48 31.22
C ALA A 174 -14.90 -24.09 32.58
N ARG A 175 -14.45 -22.99 33.19
CA ARG A 175 -15.08 -22.42 34.39
C ARG A 175 -16.49 -21.92 34.06
N LEU A 176 -16.64 -21.16 32.98
CA LEU A 176 -17.94 -20.69 32.50
C LEU A 176 -18.92 -21.85 32.32
N MET A 177 -18.54 -22.87 31.55
CA MET A 177 -19.41 -24.02 31.30
C MET A 177 -19.84 -24.73 32.59
N ARG A 178 -18.98 -24.76 33.62
CA ARG A 178 -19.33 -25.33 34.93
C ARG A 178 -20.40 -24.50 35.64
N VAL A 179 -20.25 -23.17 35.64
CA VAL A 179 -21.25 -22.26 36.21
C VAL A 179 -22.58 -22.39 35.47
N MET A 180 -22.57 -22.38 34.13
CA MET A 180 -23.78 -22.55 33.34
C MET A 180 -24.48 -23.89 33.55
N SER A 181 -23.75 -24.94 33.94
CA SER A 181 -24.27 -26.30 34.18
C SER A 181 -24.72 -26.54 35.62
N ASP A 182 -24.59 -25.57 36.52
CA ASP A 182 -24.95 -25.72 37.93
C ASP A 182 -26.47 -25.57 38.12
N GLU A 183 -27.20 -26.68 38.12
CA GLU A 183 -28.67 -26.69 38.25
C GLU A 183 -29.18 -26.16 39.61
N ASP A 184 -28.31 -26.07 40.63
CA ASP A 184 -28.65 -25.54 41.95
C ASP A 184 -28.56 -24.00 42.02
N ALA A 185 -27.91 -23.36 41.04
CA ALA A 185 -27.75 -21.92 40.96
C ALA A 185 -28.92 -21.22 40.23
N ASP A 186 -29.13 -19.93 40.52
CA ASP A 186 -30.16 -19.15 39.84
C ASP A 186 -29.87 -19.06 38.34
N ILE A 187 -30.90 -19.24 37.53
CA ILE A 187 -30.76 -19.32 36.07
C ILE A 187 -30.29 -18.01 35.43
N LEU A 188 -30.62 -16.87 36.05
CA LEU A 188 -30.15 -15.56 35.59
C LEU A 188 -28.69 -15.36 35.94
N GLU A 189 -28.23 -15.83 37.10
CA GLU A 189 -26.82 -15.82 37.48
C GLU A 189 -25.98 -16.70 36.53
N ARG A 190 -26.50 -17.89 36.19
CA ARG A 190 -25.87 -18.81 35.22
C ARG A 190 -25.74 -18.17 33.84
N LEU A 191 -26.78 -17.47 33.37
CA LEU A 191 -26.73 -16.74 32.10
C LEU A 191 -25.75 -15.55 32.18
N ALA A 192 -25.80 -14.77 33.27
CA ALA A 192 -24.96 -13.59 33.45
C ALA A 192 -23.46 -13.93 33.37
N ALA A 193 -23.06 -15.11 33.86
CA ALA A 193 -21.69 -15.60 33.77
C ALA A 193 -21.13 -15.61 32.33
N ALA A 194 -21.96 -15.84 31.31
CA ALA A 194 -21.53 -15.82 29.91
C ALA A 194 -21.24 -14.41 29.38
N GLY A 195 -21.70 -13.37 30.08
CA GLY A 195 -21.45 -11.96 29.76
C GLY A 195 -20.28 -11.35 30.54
N GLU A 196 -19.56 -12.13 31.35
CA GLU A 196 -18.42 -11.63 32.12
C GLU A 196 -17.26 -11.16 31.21
N PRO A 197 -16.51 -10.11 31.59
CA PRO A 197 -15.46 -9.54 30.75
C PRO A 197 -14.38 -10.53 30.32
N ASP A 198 -14.03 -11.48 31.20
CA ASP A 198 -13.02 -12.50 30.89
C ASP A 198 -13.47 -13.46 29.78
N VAL A 199 -14.77 -13.75 29.68
CA VAL A 199 -15.36 -14.52 28.58
C VAL A 199 -15.35 -13.71 27.29
N ALA A 200 -15.76 -12.44 27.36
CA ALA A 200 -15.76 -11.55 26.20
C ALA A 200 -14.35 -11.40 25.60
N ASP A 201 -13.33 -11.21 26.44
CA ASP A 201 -11.93 -11.13 26.02
C ASP A 201 -11.43 -12.40 25.32
N VAL A 202 -11.91 -13.57 25.76
CA VAL A 202 -11.59 -14.85 25.09
C VAL A 202 -12.23 -14.90 23.71
N LEU A 203 -13.50 -14.51 23.58
CA LEU A 203 -14.22 -14.54 22.31
C LEU A 203 -13.70 -13.50 21.31
N GLU A 204 -13.19 -12.37 21.78
CA GLU A 204 -12.56 -11.37 20.91
C GLU A 204 -11.24 -11.90 20.32
N ARG A 205 -10.43 -12.61 21.12
CA ARG A 205 -9.17 -13.22 20.66
C ARG A 205 -9.38 -14.49 19.84
N HIS A 206 -10.41 -15.26 20.17
CA HIS A 206 -10.69 -16.58 19.62
C HIS A 206 -12.18 -16.75 19.28
N PRO A 207 -12.73 -15.98 18.31
CA PRO A 207 -14.14 -16.08 17.96
C PRO A 207 -14.46 -17.47 17.41
N LEU A 208 -15.66 -17.98 17.71
CA LEU A 208 -16.18 -19.18 17.05
C LEU A 208 -16.71 -18.78 15.67
N ARG A 209 -16.08 -19.29 14.62
CA ARG A 209 -16.33 -18.87 13.24
C ARG A 209 -17.00 -19.98 12.45
N ASP A 210 -18.32 -19.90 12.28
CA ASP A 210 -19.06 -20.87 11.47
C ASP A 210 -19.10 -20.42 10.00
N LEU A 211 -18.91 -21.40 9.10
CA LEU A 211 -18.99 -21.17 7.65
C LEU A 211 -18.06 -20.05 7.14
N LEU A 212 -16.85 -19.99 7.71
CA LEU A 212 -15.83 -19.00 7.39
C LEU A 212 -15.64 -18.87 5.87
N THR A 213 -15.87 -17.68 5.36
CA THR A 213 -15.60 -17.28 3.98
C THR A 213 -14.39 -16.35 3.97
N LEU A 214 -13.44 -16.65 3.09
CA LEU A 214 -12.23 -15.84 2.89
C LEU A 214 -12.41 -15.01 1.62
N GLY A 215 -12.25 -13.70 1.74
CA GLY A 215 -12.19 -12.81 0.58
C GLY A 215 -10.86 -12.91 -0.18
N GLU A 216 -10.80 -12.18 -1.29
CA GLU A 216 -9.57 -12.05 -2.07
C GLU A 216 -8.53 -11.18 -1.36
N TRP A 217 -7.27 -11.36 -1.76
CA TRP A 217 -6.17 -10.54 -1.29
C TRP A 217 -6.00 -9.29 -2.15
N TYR A 218 -6.10 -8.12 -1.53
CA TYR A 218 -5.88 -6.83 -2.17
C TYR A 218 -4.50 -6.27 -1.83
N PRO A 219 -3.76 -5.73 -2.82
CA PRO A 219 -2.41 -5.22 -2.60
C PRO A 219 -2.43 -3.86 -1.88
N LEU A 220 -1.47 -3.66 -0.96
CA LEU A 220 -1.25 -2.43 -0.21
C LEU A 220 0.24 -2.09 -0.20
N THR A 221 0.65 -0.97 -0.77
CA THR A 221 2.04 -0.50 -0.69
C THR A 221 2.20 0.49 0.45
N VAL A 222 3.11 0.18 1.36
CA VAL A 222 3.41 1.01 2.53
C VAL A 222 4.74 1.71 2.30
N HIS A 223 4.72 3.04 2.23
CA HIS A 223 5.90 3.88 2.05
C HIS A 223 6.45 4.40 3.38
N ARG A 224 7.65 5.01 3.34
CA ARG A 224 8.19 5.76 4.48
C ARG A 224 7.31 6.95 4.81
N ARG A 225 7.29 7.39 6.07
CA ARG A 225 6.45 8.50 6.56
C ARG A 225 6.55 9.79 5.71
N ARG A 226 7.74 10.13 5.23
CA ARG A 226 7.98 11.33 4.40
C ARG A 226 7.17 11.36 3.09
N ALA A 227 6.73 10.20 2.59
CA ALA A 227 5.89 10.14 1.38
C ALA A 227 4.50 10.76 1.58
N LEU A 228 4.01 10.82 2.83
CA LEU A 228 2.74 11.45 3.20
C LEU A 228 2.95 12.80 3.91
N PHE A 229 3.95 12.88 4.79
CA PHE A 229 4.14 14.02 5.67
C PHE A 229 5.54 14.63 5.54
N GLY A 230 5.60 15.88 5.10
CA GLY A 230 6.81 16.70 5.16
C GLY A 230 6.57 18.11 4.61
N ALA A 231 7.32 19.07 5.13
CA ALA A 231 7.32 20.44 4.65
C ALA A 231 8.44 20.65 3.62
N TRP A 232 8.10 21.21 2.45
CA TRP A 232 9.01 21.38 1.31
C TRP A 232 9.37 22.86 1.11
N TYR A 233 10.65 23.14 0.94
CA TYR A 233 11.18 24.47 0.62
C TYR A 233 11.96 24.45 -0.69
N GLU A 234 11.59 25.32 -1.62
CA GLU A 234 12.31 25.50 -2.88
C GLU A 234 13.19 26.74 -2.84
N PHE A 235 14.43 26.61 -3.30
CA PHE A 235 15.25 27.78 -3.62
C PHE A 235 16.27 27.50 -4.71
N PHE A 236 16.85 28.56 -5.26
CA PHE A 236 17.86 28.50 -6.30
C PHE A 236 19.27 28.65 -5.69
N PRO A 237 20.12 27.62 -5.72
CA PRO A 237 21.49 27.69 -5.18
C PRO A 237 22.29 28.84 -5.80
N ARG A 238 22.17 29.04 -7.11
CA ARG A 238 22.85 30.10 -7.86
C ARG A 238 22.54 31.51 -7.36
N SER A 239 21.42 31.71 -6.65
CA SER A 239 21.05 33.02 -6.10
C SER A 239 21.67 33.28 -4.72
N GLN A 240 22.06 32.24 -3.98
CA GLN A 240 22.65 32.37 -2.65
C GLN A 240 24.16 32.61 -2.77
N GLY A 241 24.59 33.86 -2.59
CA GLY A 241 25.96 34.29 -2.83
C GLY A 241 26.19 34.92 -4.21
N ALA A 242 25.13 35.11 -5.00
CA ALA A 242 25.24 35.89 -6.23
C ALA A 242 25.58 37.36 -5.93
N ALA A 243 26.52 37.92 -6.70
CA ALA A 243 26.96 39.30 -6.51
C ALA A 243 27.16 40.02 -7.84
N PHE A 244 26.92 41.33 -7.82
CA PHE A 244 27.15 42.25 -8.94
C PHE A 244 28.23 43.24 -8.54
N ASP A 245 29.16 43.54 -9.45
CA ASP A 245 30.14 44.61 -9.24
C ASP A 245 29.48 45.98 -9.50
N PRO A 246 29.32 46.84 -8.48
CA PRO A 246 28.69 48.15 -8.64
C PRO A 246 29.46 49.08 -9.60
N MET A 247 30.75 48.83 -9.80
CA MET A 247 31.60 49.61 -10.69
C MET A 247 31.65 49.04 -12.12
N GLY A 248 30.98 47.92 -12.40
CA GLY A 248 30.90 47.30 -13.71
C GLY A 248 32.23 46.80 -14.27
N ARG A 249 33.24 46.56 -13.42
CA ARG A 249 34.55 46.05 -13.84
C ARG A 249 34.54 44.54 -14.01
N ARG A 250 33.59 43.85 -13.37
CA ARG A 250 33.36 42.41 -13.50
C ARG A 250 31.89 42.14 -13.79
N GLY A 251 31.64 41.07 -14.55
CA GLY A 251 30.28 40.56 -14.75
C GLY A 251 29.67 40.05 -13.44
N PRO A 252 28.34 39.86 -13.40
CA PRO A 252 27.65 39.17 -12.32
C PRO A 252 28.27 37.82 -12.01
N THR A 253 28.27 37.44 -10.74
CA THR A 253 28.77 36.15 -10.26
C THR A 253 27.62 35.33 -9.68
N SER A 254 27.63 34.03 -9.93
CA SER A 254 26.68 33.07 -9.37
C SER A 254 27.09 32.67 -7.95
N GLY A 255 26.10 32.28 -7.14
CA GLY A 255 26.32 31.47 -5.95
C GLY A 255 26.82 30.07 -6.29
N THR A 256 27.41 29.41 -5.30
CA THR A 256 27.93 28.02 -5.35
C THR A 256 27.16 27.14 -4.36
N PHE A 257 27.38 25.82 -4.37
CA PHE A 257 26.85 24.95 -3.32
C PHE A 257 27.34 25.34 -1.92
N ARG A 258 28.58 25.83 -1.80
CA ARG A 258 29.14 26.27 -0.51
C ARG A 258 28.39 27.48 0.05
N THR A 259 28.11 28.47 -0.79
CA THR A 259 27.35 29.66 -0.35
C THR A 259 25.86 29.34 -0.19
N ALA A 260 25.31 28.43 -0.98
CA ALA A 260 23.94 27.95 -0.80
C ALA A 260 23.74 27.17 0.50
N ALA A 261 24.77 26.45 0.98
CA ALA A 261 24.73 25.70 2.24
C ALA A 261 24.46 26.62 3.44
N GLU A 262 24.92 27.88 3.40
CA GLU A 262 24.67 28.87 4.46
C GLU A 262 23.18 29.19 4.65
N ARG A 263 22.33 28.88 3.66
CA ARG A 263 20.88 29.07 3.77
C ARG A 263 20.18 27.93 4.52
N LEU A 264 20.79 26.74 4.58
CA LEU A 264 20.16 25.54 5.15
C LEU A 264 19.76 25.67 6.62
N PRO A 265 20.58 26.26 7.53
CA PRO A 265 20.17 26.43 8.93
C PRO A 265 18.87 27.23 9.06
N ALA A 266 18.73 28.33 8.30
CA ALA A 266 17.53 29.14 8.34
C ALA A 266 16.29 28.41 7.76
N ILE A 267 16.49 27.48 6.82
CA ILE A 267 15.42 26.61 6.30
C ILE A 267 14.99 25.60 7.36
N ALA A 268 15.95 24.99 8.05
CA ALA A 268 15.67 24.08 9.16
C ALA A 268 14.94 24.81 10.31
N ASP A 269 15.35 26.04 10.66
CA ASP A 269 14.71 26.85 11.71
C ASP A 269 13.25 27.20 11.38
N MET A 270 12.88 27.28 10.10
CA MET A 270 11.49 27.45 9.67
C MET A 270 10.66 26.15 9.79
N GLY A 271 11.28 25.02 10.14
CA GLY A 271 10.61 23.73 10.33
C GLY A 271 10.40 22.94 9.03
N PHE A 272 11.20 23.19 7.99
CA PHE A 272 11.16 22.39 6.77
C PHE A 272 11.89 21.06 6.92
N ASP A 273 11.49 20.10 6.10
CA ASP A 273 12.03 18.74 6.09
C ASP A 273 12.75 18.38 4.78
N VAL A 274 12.31 18.98 3.68
CA VAL A 274 12.80 18.68 2.33
C VAL A 274 13.16 19.98 1.64
N VAL A 275 14.37 20.02 1.08
CA VAL A 275 14.83 21.09 0.20
C VAL A 275 14.73 20.60 -1.23
N TYR A 276 13.86 21.24 -2.00
CA TYR A 276 13.74 21.01 -3.43
C TYR A 276 14.66 21.97 -4.19
N LEU A 277 15.54 21.41 -5.02
CA LEU A 277 16.43 22.18 -5.88
C LEU A 277 15.97 22.10 -7.34
N PRO A 278 15.84 23.25 -8.03
CA PRO A 278 15.80 23.29 -9.49
C PRO A 278 17.03 22.58 -10.09
N PRO A 279 17.01 22.25 -11.40
CA PRO A 279 18.11 21.54 -12.03
C PRO A 279 19.47 22.21 -11.76
N ILE A 280 20.42 21.40 -11.29
CA ILE A 280 21.78 21.85 -10.91
C ILE A 280 22.80 21.62 -12.03
N HIS A 281 22.33 21.32 -13.24
CA HIS A 281 23.11 20.88 -14.38
C HIS A 281 23.55 22.05 -15.27
N PRO A 282 24.56 21.88 -16.14
CA PRO A 282 24.96 22.89 -17.11
C PRO A 282 23.79 23.40 -17.97
N ILE A 283 23.76 24.70 -18.26
CA ILE A 283 22.64 25.36 -18.97
C ILE A 283 23.05 25.72 -20.40
N GLY A 284 22.22 25.34 -21.37
CA GLY A 284 22.44 25.61 -22.80
C GLY A 284 22.55 27.10 -23.13
N THR A 285 23.36 27.41 -24.15
CA THR A 285 23.58 28.77 -24.68
C THR A 285 22.67 29.08 -25.88
N THR A 286 22.40 28.09 -26.72
CA THR A 286 21.54 28.22 -27.90
C THR A 286 20.09 28.50 -27.51
N HIS A 287 19.52 29.59 -28.04
CA HIS A 287 18.17 30.09 -27.68
C HIS A 287 17.97 30.27 -26.16
N ARG A 288 19.04 30.64 -25.45
CA ARG A 288 18.97 30.96 -24.03
C ARG A 288 18.04 32.16 -23.83
N LYS A 289 17.13 32.01 -22.87
CA LYS A 289 16.20 33.08 -22.46
C LYS A 289 16.88 34.07 -21.54
N GLY A 290 16.60 35.36 -21.72
CA GLY A 290 17.05 36.43 -20.84
C GLY A 290 16.09 36.72 -19.67
N PRO A 291 16.36 37.78 -18.88
CA PRO A 291 15.52 38.24 -17.79
C PRO A 291 14.09 38.48 -18.24
N ASN A 292 13.11 38.24 -17.35
CA ASN A 292 11.69 38.37 -17.66
C ASN A 292 11.23 37.55 -18.89
N ASN A 293 11.89 36.41 -19.15
CA ASN A 293 11.53 35.46 -20.21
C ASN A 293 11.66 36.05 -21.63
N THR A 294 12.60 36.98 -21.86
CA THR A 294 12.95 37.47 -23.20
C THR A 294 13.58 36.36 -24.05
N LEU A 295 13.42 36.46 -25.37
CA LEU A 295 13.97 35.49 -26.32
C LEU A 295 15.47 35.65 -26.53
N ASP A 296 15.99 36.86 -26.32
CA ASP A 296 17.40 37.18 -26.45
C ASP A 296 18.02 37.32 -25.05
N ALA A 297 19.07 36.54 -24.80
CA ALA A 297 19.89 36.61 -23.60
C ALA A 297 21.13 37.48 -23.84
N GLY A 298 21.43 38.36 -22.89
CA GLY A 298 22.69 39.08 -22.79
C GLY A 298 23.86 38.17 -22.39
N PRO A 299 25.10 38.69 -22.46
CA PRO A 299 26.32 37.89 -22.27
C PRO A 299 26.49 37.31 -20.86
N TYR A 300 25.79 37.87 -19.87
CA TYR A 300 25.86 37.43 -18.46
C TYR A 300 24.54 36.85 -17.95
N ASP A 301 23.54 36.69 -18.82
CA ASP A 301 22.25 36.17 -18.38
C ASP A 301 22.37 34.67 -18.09
N PRO A 302 22.02 34.23 -16.86
CA PRO A 302 22.24 32.85 -16.42
C PRO A 302 21.24 31.86 -17.03
N GLY A 303 20.23 32.35 -17.76
CA GLY A 303 19.23 31.53 -18.39
C GLY A 303 18.32 30.75 -17.42
N SER A 304 17.60 29.79 -17.98
CA SER A 304 16.70 28.90 -17.25
C SER A 304 17.42 27.62 -16.84
N PRO A 305 17.43 27.22 -15.56
CA PRO A 305 18.02 25.95 -15.10
C PRO A 305 17.44 24.73 -15.83
N TRP A 306 16.19 24.81 -16.27
CA TRP A 306 15.54 23.73 -17.01
C TRP A 306 16.02 23.54 -18.46
N ALA A 307 16.85 24.44 -19.00
CA ALA A 307 17.49 24.26 -20.31
C ALA A 307 18.77 23.41 -20.17
N ILE A 308 18.61 22.17 -19.70
CA ILE A 308 19.70 21.27 -19.26
C ILE A 308 20.52 20.76 -20.43
N GLY A 309 21.80 21.11 -20.47
CA GLY A 309 22.77 20.56 -21.40
C GLY A 309 23.61 21.64 -22.04
N SER A 310 24.93 21.45 -22.00
CA SER A 310 25.91 22.27 -22.70
C SER A 310 27.14 21.40 -23.04
N PRO A 311 28.19 21.95 -23.69
CA PRO A 311 29.47 21.24 -23.82
C PRO A 311 30.08 20.79 -22.49
N ASP A 312 29.71 21.43 -21.38
CA ASP A 312 30.19 21.10 -20.03
C ASP A 312 29.45 19.91 -19.38
N GLY A 313 28.42 19.35 -20.03
CA GLY A 313 27.72 18.14 -19.58
C GLY A 313 26.18 18.20 -19.64
N GLY A 314 25.54 17.11 -19.21
CA GLY A 314 24.08 16.92 -19.20
C GLY A 314 23.52 16.65 -17.80
N HIS A 315 22.52 15.77 -17.69
CA HIS A 315 21.81 15.42 -16.45
C HIS A 315 22.66 14.73 -15.36
N ASP A 316 23.88 14.33 -15.68
CA ASP A 316 24.85 13.71 -14.77
C ASP A 316 25.98 14.66 -14.36
N ALA A 317 25.98 15.91 -14.85
CA ALA A 317 26.97 16.92 -14.55
C ALA A 317 26.43 18.00 -13.61
N VAL A 318 27.33 18.61 -12.84
CA VAL A 318 27.04 19.82 -12.05
C VAL A 318 27.39 21.04 -12.89
N HIS A 319 26.57 22.08 -12.84
CA HIS A 319 26.83 23.35 -13.49
C HIS A 319 28.17 23.94 -12.98
N PRO A 320 29.12 24.31 -13.84
CA PRO A 320 30.45 24.75 -13.42
C PRO A 320 30.43 25.89 -12.39
N ASP A 321 29.53 26.87 -12.57
CA ASP A 321 29.36 27.98 -11.64
C ASP A 321 28.84 27.59 -10.24
N LEU A 322 28.22 26.40 -10.07
CA LEU A 322 27.78 25.90 -8.77
C LEU A 322 28.90 25.18 -8.01
N GLY A 323 29.96 24.76 -8.70
CA GLY A 323 31.08 23.99 -8.15
C GLY A 323 31.18 22.59 -8.74
N THR A 324 31.63 21.65 -7.92
CA THR A 324 31.86 20.25 -8.30
C THR A 324 30.83 19.30 -7.69
N LEU A 325 30.83 18.04 -8.12
CA LEU A 325 30.03 17.00 -7.46
C LEU A 325 30.42 16.82 -5.99
N ALA A 326 31.70 16.97 -5.65
CA ALA A 326 32.15 16.93 -4.25
C ALA A 326 31.59 18.10 -3.41
N ASP A 327 31.42 19.28 -4.01
CA ASP A 327 30.75 20.40 -3.34
C ASP A 327 29.25 20.13 -3.15
N PHE A 328 28.62 19.39 -4.08
CA PHE A 328 27.24 18.94 -3.94
C PHE A 328 27.10 17.89 -2.83
N ASP A 329 28.01 16.91 -2.76
CA ASP A 329 28.04 15.91 -1.68
C ASP A 329 28.16 16.61 -0.31
N ALA A 330 29.06 17.58 -0.18
CA ALA A 330 29.21 18.37 1.05
C ALA A 330 27.95 19.18 1.41
N PHE A 331 27.22 19.69 0.41
CA PHE A 331 25.93 20.38 0.62
C PHE A 331 24.85 19.41 1.12
N VAL A 332 24.76 18.22 0.52
CA VAL A 332 23.81 17.17 0.93
C VAL A 332 24.12 16.68 2.35
N ASP A 333 25.40 16.45 2.66
CA ASP A 333 25.83 16.05 4.01
C ASP A 333 25.44 17.11 5.04
N HIS A 334 25.67 18.39 4.75
CA HIS A 334 25.27 19.46 5.66
C HIS A 334 23.74 19.50 5.85
N ALA A 335 22.95 19.36 4.77
CA ALA A 335 21.50 19.28 4.86
C ALA A 335 21.05 18.13 5.78
N HIS A 336 21.65 16.94 5.64
CA HIS A 336 21.36 15.80 6.50
C HIS A 336 21.71 16.06 7.97
N THR A 337 22.81 16.77 8.27
CA THR A 337 23.13 17.15 9.67
C THR A 337 22.07 18.05 10.31
N LEU A 338 21.27 18.75 9.50
CA LEU A 338 20.17 19.62 9.91
C LEU A 338 18.80 18.92 9.85
N GLY A 339 18.74 17.64 9.48
CA GLY A 339 17.49 16.90 9.31
C GLY A 339 16.74 17.20 8.00
N LEU A 340 17.40 17.82 7.01
CA LEU A 340 16.82 18.15 5.70
C LEU A 340 17.18 17.08 4.66
N GLU A 341 16.19 16.58 3.93
CA GLU A 341 16.38 15.74 2.74
C GLU A 341 16.49 16.60 1.48
N ILE A 342 17.35 16.23 0.53
CA ILE A 342 17.45 16.93 -0.77
C ILE A 342 16.62 16.22 -1.83
N ALA A 343 15.74 16.97 -2.49
CA ALA A 343 14.99 16.54 -3.67
C ALA A 343 15.51 17.29 -4.91
N LEU A 344 15.97 16.56 -5.92
CA LEU A 344 16.40 17.14 -7.20
C LEU A 344 15.25 17.12 -8.22
N ASP A 345 15.11 18.20 -8.98
CA ASP A 345 14.25 18.21 -10.16
C ASP A 345 14.72 17.17 -11.18
N LEU A 346 13.81 16.29 -11.59
CA LEU A 346 14.00 15.37 -12.68
C LEU A 346 13.15 15.80 -13.88
N ARG A 347 13.76 16.51 -14.84
CA ARG A 347 13.12 16.88 -16.10
C ARG A 347 13.72 16.15 -17.30
N ARG A 348 12.96 15.23 -17.88
CA ARG A 348 13.31 14.52 -19.13
C ARG A 348 13.11 15.43 -20.36
N GLN A 349 14.04 16.35 -20.59
CA GLN A 349 14.10 17.20 -21.79
C GLN A 349 15.52 17.70 -22.04
N CYS A 350 15.80 18.21 -23.24
CA CYS A 350 17.02 18.98 -23.52
C CYS A 350 16.78 20.24 -24.36
N PRO A 351 17.69 21.23 -24.25
CA PRO A 351 17.87 22.31 -25.23
C PRO A 351 18.38 21.72 -26.56
N PRO A 352 18.40 22.48 -27.66
CA PRO A 352 19.01 22.02 -28.91
C PRO A 352 20.53 21.83 -28.74
N HIS A 353 21.03 20.66 -29.17
CA HIS A 353 22.43 20.19 -29.10
C HIS A 353 22.98 19.78 -27.71
N PRO A 354 22.32 18.88 -26.98
CA PRO A 354 22.93 18.23 -25.84
C PRO A 354 24.01 17.23 -26.30
N PRO A 355 24.92 16.80 -25.41
CA PRO A 355 25.94 15.79 -25.74
C PRO A 355 25.37 14.52 -26.40
N TRP A 356 24.13 14.15 -26.06
CA TRP A 356 23.43 12.98 -26.61
C TRP A 356 22.72 13.20 -27.96
N ALA A 357 22.61 14.45 -28.45
CA ALA A 357 22.05 14.73 -29.78
C ALA A 357 23.09 14.62 -30.91
N ALA A 358 24.32 14.22 -30.58
CA ALA A 358 25.41 13.98 -31.54
C ALA A 358 25.61 12.49 -31.88
N LEU A 359 24.62 11.63 -31.62
CA LEU A 359 24.60 10.22 -32.04
C LEU A 359 23.82 10.00 -33.34
#